data_AF-A0A952HSH8-F1
#
_entry.id   AF-A0A952HSH8-F1
#
_cell.length_a   1.000
_cell.length_b   1.000
_cell.length_c   1.000
_cell.angle_alpha   90.00
_cell.angle_beta   90.00
_cell.angle_gamma   90.00
#
_symmetry.space_group_name_H-M   'P 1'
#
loop_
_entity.id
_entity.type
_entity.pdbx_description
1 polymer ?
#
loop_
_entity_poly.entity_id
_entity_poly.type
_entity_poly.pdbx_seq_one_letter_code
_entity_poly.pdbx_strand_id
1 'polypeptide(L)'
;FLTNKQLSKEEAIKYSLEALDYFTLRTLAIISSNYFVYPISENEAQSVYEHLNYKYTIKSMKNWIEYARYRSDSFLKSKFIDVLKNYNNDKELANAINDLFNRTKDMIKNIYREFMILHEQHQYMSSAQNVVTSIEGEDTITDRLHGPELYFQYLQSVLVEYTSFNKEELKELCRHIVKSVTKVSSDEVIKQFFTYYHSSKESHEECNAYIHLCLEVTIEYLFKNKYILKKQNDLVFIMSKVAGQVLYSRGEDLTVSQAKEMGLNIIKKIKKNEHISDRYGTSLSNFLFIYLIVRAFTKTHYTS
;
A
#
# COMPACT_ATOMS: atom_id res chain seq x y z
N PHE A 1 9.84 11.00 -46.54
CA PHE A 1 10.52 12.20 -46.00
C PHE A 1 12.01 12.22 -46.34
N LEU A 2 12.78 11.19 -45.99
CA LEU A 2 14.25 11.14 -46.17
C LEU A 2 14.79 11.27 -47.59
N THR A 3 13.96 11.00 -48.60
CA THR A 3 14.31 11.09 -50.03
C THR A 3 13.66 12.30 -50.72
N ASN A 4 12.89 13.10 -49.98
CA ASN A 4 12.18 14.26 -50.54
C ASN A 4 13.14 15.44 -50.70
N LYS A 5 13.31 15.91 -51.93
CA LYS A 5 14.23 17.02 -52.28
C LYS A 5 13.66 18.41 -51.99
N GLN A 6 12.36 18.52 -51.70
CA GLN A 6 11.69 19.80 -51.41
C GLN A 6 11.76 20.18 -49.93
N LEU A 7 12.10 19.23 -49.05
CA LEU A 7 12.26 19.46 -47.63
C LEU A 7 13.71 19.82 -47.31
N SER A 8 13.91 20.72 -46.35
CA SER A 8 15.23 20.89 -45.75
C SER A 8 15.66 19.59 -45.05
N LYS A 9 16.97 19.40 -44.88
CA LYS A 9 17.50 18.21 -44.20
C LYS A 9 16.98 18.10 -42.75
N GLU A 10 16.81 19.23 -42.08
CA GLU A 10 16.27 19.29 -40.72
C GLU A 10 14.79 18.88 -40.68
N GLU A 11 13.96 19.40 -41.59
CA GLU A 11 12.54 19.01 -41.69
C GLU A 11 12.37 17.53 -42.07
N ALA A 12 13.19 17.03 -42.99
CA ALA A 12 13.16 15.63 -43.40
C ALA A 12 13.47 14.69 -42.22
N ILE A 13 14.44 15.02 -41.38
CA ILE A 13 14.78 14.25 -40.17
C ILE A 13 13.65 14.36 -39.15
N LYS A 14 13.12 15.57 -38.92
CA LYS A 14 12.01 15.80 -37.99
C LYS A 14 10.78 14.96 -38.34
N TYR A 15 10.30 15.01 -39.58
CA TYR A 15 9.13 14.23 -39.98
C TYR A 15 9.38 12.71 -39.98
N SER A 16 10.62 12.29 -40.23
CA SER A 16 10.99 10.88 -40.08
C SER A 16 10.99 10.41 -38.63
N LEU A 17 11.45 11.23 -37.69
CA LEU A 17 11.33 10.95 -36.25
C LEU A 17 9.86 10.85 -35.85
N GLU A 18 9.01 11.78 -36.27
CA GLU A 18 7.58 11.77 -35.96
C GLU A 18 6.88 10.50 -36.48
N ALA A 19 7.21 10.06 -37.70
CA ALA A 19 6.66 8.83 -38.27
C ALA A 19 7.10 7.56 -37.50
N LEU A 20 8.37 7.50 -37.08
CA LEU A 20 8.90 6.39 -36.29
C LEU A 20 8.38 6.39 -34.85
N ASP A 21 8.17 7.57 -34.26
CA ASP A 21 7.55 7.75 -32.96
C ASP A 21 6.12 7.19 -32.98
N TYR A 22 5.35 7.57 -34.01
CA TYR A 22 4.01 7.05 -34.21
C TYR A 22 3.99 5.52 -34.36
N PHE A 23 4.91 4.95 -35.15
CA PHE A 23 5.02 3.49 -35.30
C PHE A 23 5.32 2.80 -33.97
N THR A 24 6.24 3.37 -33.18
CA THR A 24 6.62 2.85 -31.87
C THR A 24 5.44 2.91 -30.88
N LEU A 25 4.74 4.03 -30.81
CA LEU A 25 3.56 4.22 -29.97
C LEU A 25 2.41 3.29 -30.36
N ARG A 26 2.18 3.10 -31.66
CA ARG A 26 1.17 2.14 -32.15
C ARG A 26 1.52 0.71 -31.77
N THR A 27 2.80 0.34 -31.88
CA THR A 27 3.29 -0.98 -31.44
C THR A 27 3.10 -1.17 -29.94
N LEU A 28 3.41 -0.15 -29.13
CA LEU A 28 3.16 -0.16 -27.69
C LEU A 28 1.70 -0.44 -27.38
N ALA A 29 0.77 0.27 -28.01
CA ALA A 29 -0.66 0.09 -27.80
C ALA A 29 -1.12 -1.35 -28.11
N ILE A 30 -0.75 -1.87 -29.29
CA ILE A 30 -1.14 -3.22 -29.74
C ILE A 30 -0.57 -4.31 -28.83
N ILE A 31 0.71 -4.22 -28.46
CA ILE A 31 1.33 -5.23 -27.61
C ILE A 31 0.79 -5.15 -26.18
N SER A 32 0.57 -3.95 -25.67
CA SER A 32 0.00 -3.75 -24.32
C SER A 32 -1.40 -4.34 -24.23
N SER A 33 -2.27 -4.12 -25.21
CA SER A 33 -3.62 -4.72 -25.21
C SER A 33 -3.62 -6.25 -25.27
N ASN A 34 -2.58 -6.85 -25.86
CA ASN A 34 -2.46 -8.31 -25.93
C ASN A 34 -1.99 -8.94 -24.62
N TYR A 35 -1.11 -8.26 -23.87
CA TYR A 35 -0.61 -8.75 -22.59
C TYR A 35 -1.52 -8.35 -21.41
N PHE A 36 -2.10 -7.16 -21.44
CA PHE A 36 -2.99 -6.63 -20.41
C PHE A 36 -4.44 -6.66 -20.91
N VAL A 37 -4.98 -7.87 -21.11
CA VAL A 37 -6.36 -8.10 -21.60
C VAL A 37 -7.39 -7.50 -20.64
N TYR A 38 -7.09 -7.56 -19.35
CA TYR A 38 -7.86 -6.89 -18.30
C TYR A 38 -7.08 -5.66 -17.83
N PRO A 39 -7.76 -4.52 -17.61
CA PRO A 39 -7.11 -3.32 -17.11
C PRO A 39 -6.54 -3.60 -15.72
N ILE A 40 -5.25 -3.33 -15.56
CA ILE A 40 -4.58 -3.35 -14.27
C ILE A 40 -4.84 -2.02 -13.56
N SER A 41 -4.91 -2.04 -12.23
CA SER A 41 -5.01 -0.80 -11.45
C SER A 41 -3.72 0.02 -11.59
N GLU A 42 -3.83 1.34 -11.45
CA GLU A 42 -2.68 2.24 -11.49
C GLU A 42 -1.64 1.90 -10.40
N ASN A 43 -2.09 1.43 -9.24
CA ASN A 43 -1.23 0.99 -8.14
C ASN A 43 -0.43 -0.26 -8.49
N GLU A 44 -1.04 -1.23 -9.17
CA GLU A 44 -0.34 -2.41 -9.67
C GLU A 44 0.69 -2.00 -10.72
N ALA A 45 0.33 -1.11 -11.65
CA ALA A 45 1.24 -0.58 -12.65
C ALA A 45 2.44 0.18 -12.03
N GLN A 46 2.19 0.98 -11.00
CA GLN A 46 3.20 1.72 -10.26
C GLN A 46 4.13 0.78 -9.48
N SER A 47 3.58 -0.24 -8.83
CA SER A 47 4.36 -1.27 -8.11
C SER A 47 5.28 -2.03 -9.06
N VAL A 48 4.77 -2.36 -10.25
CA VAL A 48 5.58 -2.96 -11.32
C VAL A 48 6.71 -2.03 -11.71
N TYR A 49 6.40 -0.75 -11.98
CA TYR A 49 7.39 0.26 -12.35
C TYR A 49 8.49 0.45 -11.30
N GLU A 50 8.14 0.43 -10.01
CA GLU A 50 9.08 0.52 -8.90
C GLU A 50 10.00 -0.71 -8.83
N HIS A 51 9.44 -1.90 -9.07
CA HIS A 51 10.16 -3.17 -9.08
C HIS A 51 11.09 -3.34 -10.30
N LEU A 52 10.80 -2.66 -11.42
CA LEU A 52 11.72 -2.60 -12.55
C LEU A 52 13.10 -2.10 -12.06
N ASN A 53 14.19 -2.80 -12.38
CA ASN A 53 15.54 -2.27 -12.14
C ASN A 53 15.96 -1.25 -13.23
N TYR A 54 17.02 -0.48 -13.00
CA TYR A 54 17.55 0.49 -13.97
C TYR A 54 18.11 -0.15 -15.27
N LYS A 55 18.12 -1.49 -15.37
CA LYS A 55 18.45 -2.20 -16.62
C LYS A 55 17.33 -2.03 -17.67
N TYR A 56 16.11 -1.69 -17.25
CA TYR A 56 15.00 -1.40 -18.14
C TYR A 56 15.08 0.03 -18.65
N THR A 57 15.19 0.19 -19.98
CA THR A 57 15.29 1.50 -20.66
C THR A 57 14.15 2.46 -20.30
N ILE A 58 12.98 1.94 -19.92
CA ILE A 58 11.85 2.76 -19.49
C ILE A 58 12.00 3.37 -18.10
N LYS A 59 12.88 2.85 -17.24
CA LYS A 59 13.15 3.45 -15.91
C LYS A 59 14.19 4.57 -15.99
N SER A 60 15.07 4.53 -17.01
CA SER A 60 15.96 5.65 -17.32
C SER A 60 15.28 6.75 -18.13
N MET A 61 14.09 6.50 -18.70
CA MET A 61 13.30 7.46 -19.47
C MET A 61 12.07 7.89 -18.69
N LYS A 62 11.66 9.16 -18.78
CA LYS A 62 10.60 9.68 -17.91
C LYS A 62 9.20 9.26 -18.34
N ASN A 63 9.00 8.96 -19.62
CA ASN A 63 7.70 8.61 -20.19
C ASN A 63 7.81 7.87 -21.54
N TRP A 64 6.69 7.35 -22.03
CA TRP A 64 6.59 6.60 -23.29
C TRP A 64 6.92 7.43 -24.54
N ILE A 65 6.73 8.75 -24.49
CA ILE A 65 7.08 9.65 -25.61
C ILE A 65 8.60 9.78 -25.72
N GLU A 66 9.30 9.95 -24.60
CA GLU A 66 10.76 9.94 -24.55
C GLU A 66 11.34 8.60 -25.00
N TYR A 67 10.69 7.49 -24.62
CA TYR A 67 11.04 6.18 -25.13
C TYR A 67 10.90 6.10 -26.66
N ALA A 68 9.76 6.52 -27.20
CA ALA A 68 9.52 6.51 -28.64
C ALA A 68 10.60 7.32 -29.37
N ARG A 69 10.89 8.54 -28.89
CA ARG A 69 11.94 9.41 -29.44
C ARG A 69 13.32 8.78 -29.39
N TYR A 70 13.68 8.15 -28.27
CA TYR A 70 14.95 7.45 -28.15
C TYR A 70 15.06 6.29 -29.15
N ARG A 71 13.99 5.51 -29.33
CA ARG A 71 13.99 4.40 -30.31
C ARG A 71 14.05 4.91 -31.73
N SER A 72 13.29 5.96 -32.05
CA SER A 72 13.30 6.59 -33.38
C SER A 72 14.67 7.18 -33.71
N ASP A 73 15.30 7.91 -32.78
CA ASP A 73 16.64 8.45 -32.95
C ASP A 73 17.70 7.34 -33.10
N SER A 74 17.64 6.31 -32.25
CA SER A 74 18.51 5.13 -32.35
C SER A 74 18.33 4.41 -33.69
N PHE A 75 17.12 4.35 -34.20
CA PHE A 75 16.79 3.70 -35.45
C PHE A 75 17.28 4.50 -36.66
N LEU A 76 17.14 5.83 -36.65
CA LEU A 76 17.70 6.70 -37.70
C LEU A 76 19.23 6.66 -37.77
N LYS A 77 19.89 6.35 -36.65
CA LYS A 77 21.35 6.14 -36.57
C LYS A 77 21.78 4.70 -36.88
N SER A 78 20.82 3.79 -37.10
CA SER A 78 21.11 2.39 -37.37
C SER A 78 21.44 2.16 -38.85
N LYS A 79 22.05 1.00 -39.14
CA LYS A 79 22.28 0.53 -40.50
C LYS A 79 21.01 0.41 -41.36
N PHE A 80 19.82 0.36 -40.74
CA PHE A 80 18.57 0.18 -41.46
C PHE A 80 18.07 1.44 -42.17
N ILE A 81 18.69 2.60 -41.90
CA ILE A 81 18.29 3.86 -42.55
C ILE A 81 18.57 3.85 -44.06
N ASP A 82 19.67 3.22 -44.48
CA ASP A 82 20.06 3.15 -45.89
C ASP A 82 19.16 2.17 -46.65
N VAL A 83 18.74 1.09 -45.99
CA VAL A 83 17.74 0.15 -46.51
C VAL A 83 16.40 0.87 -46.76
N LEU A 84 15.97 1.73 -45.84
CA LEU A 84 14.73 2.50 -45.97
C LEU A 84 14.79 3.64 -47.01
N LYS A 85 15.98 4.15 -47.33
CA LYS A 85 16.13 5.15 -48.39
C LYS A 85 16.15 4.52 -49.77
N ASN A 86 16.76 3.35 -49.89
CA ASN A 86 17.06 2.73 -51.17
C ASN A 86 16.03 1.69 -51.61
N TYR A 87 15.22 1.13 -50.69
CA TYR A 87 14.19 0.12 -50.96
C TYR A 87 14.69 -1.05 -51.85
N ASN A 88 15.96 -1.42 -51.70
CA ASN A 88 16.66 -2.30 -52.64
C ASN A 88 16.75 -3.76 -52.16
N ASN A 89 16.31 -4.06 -50.94
CA ASN A 89 16.41 -5.37 -50.33
C ASN A 89 15.20 -5.66 -49.42
N ASP A 90 14.21 -6.37 -49.96
CA ASP A 90 12.95 -6.67 -49.28
C ASP A 90 13.14 -7.44 -47.97
N LYS A 91 14.14 -8.34 -47.93
CA LYS A 91 14.45 -9.11 -46.73
C LYS A 91 15.00 -8.21 -45.63
N GLU A 92 15.90 -7.30 -45.97
CA GLU A 92 16.43 -6.34 -45.00
C GLU A 92 15.40 -5.27 -44.61
N LEU A 93 14.49 -4.91 -45.51
CA LEU A 93 13.38 -4.01 -45.21
C LEU A 93 12.44 -4.62 -44.16
N ALA A 94 12.07 -5.90 -44.33
CA ALA A 94 11.29 -6.62 -43.33
C ALA A 94 12.03 -6.72 -41.99
N ASN A 95 13.35 -6.98 -42.02
CA ASN A 95 14.16 -7.00 -40.80
C ASN A 95 14.24 -5.64 -40.11
N ALA A 96 14.29 -4.53 -40.85
CA ALA A 96 14.29 -3.18 -40.29
C ALA A 96 13.01 -2.89 -39.52
N ILE A 97 11.85 -3.19 -40.11
CA ILE A 97 10.54 -2.99 -39.46
C ILE A 97 10.41 -3.90 -38.23
N ASN A 98 10.81 -5.17 -38.37
CA ASN A 98 10.76 -6.14 -37.29
C ASN A 98 11.72 -5.80 -36.14
N ASP A 99 12.89 -5.21 -36.41
CA ASP A 99 13.81 -4.80 -35.35
C ASP A 99 13.14 -3.79 -34.41
N LEU A 100 12.56 -2.72 -34.94
CA LEU A 100 11.88 -1.69 -34.12
C LEU A 100 10.64 -2.24 -33.39
N PHE A 101 9.88 -3.11 -34.08
CA PHE A 101 8.71 -3.78 -33.49
C PHE A 101 9.10 -4.72 -32.33
N ASN A 102 10.02 -5.66 -32.58
CA ASN A 102 10.44 -6.67 -31.60
C ASN A 102 11.09 -6.04 -30.37
N ARG A 103 11.88 -4.99 -30.57
CA ARG A 103 12.47 -4.17 -29.52
C ARG A 103 11.46 -3.55 -28.56
N THR A 104 10.33 -3.11 -29.11
CA THR A 104 9.22 -2.54 -28.33
C THR A 104 8.44 -3.66 -27.65
N LYS A 105 8.18 -4.75 -28.37
CA LYS A 105 7.52 -5.95 -27.84
C LYS A 105 8.27 -6.58 -26.67
N ASP A 106 9.58 -6.76 -26.79
CA ASP A 106 10.42 -7.38 -25.77
C ASP A 106 10.45 -6.55 -24.48
N MET A 107 10.41 -5.22 -24.60
CA MET A 107 10.29 -4.34 -23.45
C MET A 107 8.96 -4.56 -22.71
N ILE A 108 7.83 -4.55 -23.42
CA ILE A 108 6.51 -4.79 -22.79
C ILE A 108 6.45 -6.20 -22.19
N LYS A 109 6.97 -7.21 -22.89
CA LYS A 109 7.05 -8.59 -22.39
C LYS A 109 7.86 -8.67 -21.11
N ASN A 110 8.95 -7.93 -20.99
CA ASN A 110 9.75 -7.90 -19.77
C ASN A 110 8.98 -7.23 -18.62
N ILE A 111 8.31 -6.11 -18.86
CA ILE A 111 7.45 -5.45 -17.86
C ILE A 111 6.33 -6.39 -17.40
N TYR A 112 5.68 -7.08 -18.34
CA TYR A 112 4.63 -8.05 -18.04
C TYR A 112 5.16 -9.24 -17.22
N ARG A 113 6.39 -9.69 -17.46
CA ARG A 113 7.02 -10.75 -16.65
C ARG A 113 7.16 -10.32 -15.19
N GLU A 114 7.64 -9.10 -14.95
CA GLU A 114 7.77 -8.54 -13.59
C GLU A 114 6.39 -8.37 -12.93
N PHE A 115 5.38 -7.93 -13.69
CA PHE A 115 3.99 -7.90 -13.24
C PHE A 115 3.48 -9.26 -12.77
N MET A 116 3.68 -10.32 -13.56
CA MET A 116 3.25 -11.66 -13.17
C MET A 116 3.96 -12.16 -11.91
N ILE A 117 5.26 -11.87 -11.75
CA ILE A 117 6.02 -12.22 -10.54
C ILE A 117 5.40 -11.55 -9.30
N LEU A 118 5.12 -10.24 -9.37
CA LEU A 118 4.49 -9.50 -8.28
C LEU A 118 3.07 -9.98 -7.99
N HIS A 119 2.32 -10.30 -9.04
CA HIS A 119 0.95 -10.81 -8.94
C HIS A 119 0.91 -12.18 -8.26
N GLU A 120 1.77 -13.11 -8.65
CA GLU A 120 1.83 -14.46 -8.08
C GLU A 120 2.33 -14.44 -6.63
N GLN A 121 3.32 -13.59 -6.34
CA GLN A 121 3.91 -13.49 -5.00
C GLN A 121 3.05 -12.69 -3.99
N HIS A 122 1.88 -12.17 -4.40
CA HIS A 122 1.09 -11.21 -3.61
C HIS A 122 1.94 -10.02 -3.13
N GLN A 123 3.04 -9.74 -3.85
CA GLN A 123 4.05 -8.74 -3.53
C GLN A 123 3.78 -7.41 -4.24
N TYR A 124 2.51 -7.07 -4.49
CA TYR A 124 2.17 -5.68 -4.72
C TYR A 124 2.54 -4.91 -3.45
N MET A 125 3.71 -4.28 -3.49
CA MET A 125 4.34 -3.71 -2.33
C MET A 125 3.44 -2.63 -1.74
N SER A 126 2.90 -2.97 -0.57
CA SER A 126 2.84 -2.25 0.72
C SER A 126 3.82 -1.07 0.93
N SER A 127 4.16 -0.28 -0.10
CA SER A 127 5.18 0.78 -0.05
C SER A 127 4.78 2.07 -0.76
N ALA A 128 3.67 2.09 -1.52
CA ALA A 128 3.13 3.28 -2.18
C ALA A 128 1.77 3.73 -1.65
N GLN A 129 1.32 3.24 -0.49
CA GLN A 129 0.14 3.83 0.14
C GLN A 129 0.50 5.24 0.61
N ASN A 130 -0.22 6.23 0.06
CA ASN A 130 -0.32 7.63 0.47
C ASN A 130 0.63 8.62 -0.21
N VAL A 131 0.56 8.72 -1.55
CA VAL A 131 0.29 9.99 -2.25
C VAL A 131 -0.33 9.66 -3.62
N VAL A 132 -1.64 9.84 -3.79
CA VAL A 132 -2.22 10.11 -5.11
C VAL A 132 -2.65 11.55 -5.10
N THR A 133 -1.98 12.37 -5.90
CA THR A 133 -2.38 13.71 -6.26
C THR A 133 -3.21 13.63 -7.54
N SER A 134 -4.49 14.00 -7.48
CA SER A 134 -5.28 14.35 -8.67
C SER A 134 -6.29 15.47 -8.38
N ILE A 135 -5.81 16.69 -8.61
CA ILE A 135 -6.39 17.84 -9.35
C ILE A 135 -7.78 18.41 -8.99
N GLU A 136 -8.76 17.72 -8.42
CA GLU A 136 -10.02 18.36 -8.01
C GLU A 136 -10.48 17.79 -6.67
N GLY A 137 -10.27 18.59 -5.62
CA GLY A 137 -10.34 18.14 -4.23
C GLY A 137 -11.72 17.68 -3.81
N GLU A 138 -11.91 16.37 -3.75
CA GLU A 138 -12.78 15.69 -2.80
C GLU A 138 -12.34 14.21 -2.69
N ASP A 139 -11.20 14.01 -2.00
CA ASP A 139 -10.67 12.68 -1.66
C ASP A 139 -11.54 12.03 -0.57
N THR A 140 -12.62 11.38 -0.98
CA THR A 140 -13.30 10.41 -0.14
C THR A 140 -13.81 9.27 -1.00
N ILE A 141 -13.63 8.05 -0.48
CA ILE A 141 -14.21 6.79 -0.94
C ILE A 141 -13.28 5.99 -1.86
N THR A 142 -12.49 5.09 -1.25
CA THR A 142 -12.37 3.68 -1.70
C THR A 142 -11.55 2.78 -0.77
N ASP A 143 -11.02 3.24 0.37
CA ASP A 143 -10.30 2.37 1.32
C ASP A 143 -11.21 1.77 2.42
N ARG A 144 -12.43 1.32 2.04
CA ARG A 144 -13.43 0.83 3.02
C ARG A 144 -13.44 -0.70 3.22
N LEU A 145 -12.68 -1.50 2.49
CA LEU A 145 -13.00 -2.94 2.39
C LEU A 145 -11.94 -3.95 2.89
N HIS A 146 -10.66 -3.59 3.09
CA HIS A 146 -9.63 -4.59 3.47
C HIS A 146 -8.66 -4.18 4.60
N GLY A 147 -8.62 -2.91 5.01
CA GLY A 147 -7.70 -2.43 6.04
C GLY A 147 -7.88 -3.06 7.43
N PRO A 148 -9.09 -2.98 8.05
CA PRO A 148 -9.32 -3.52 9.39
C PRO A 148 -9.12 -5.03 9.48
N GLU A 149 -9.52 -5.77 8.43
CA GLU A 149 -9.52 -7.23 8.41
C GLU A 149 -8.08 -7.80 8.47
N LEU A 150 -7.12 -7.18 7.77
CA LEU A 150 -5.72 -7.61 7.82
C LEU A 150 -5.07 -7.41 9.19
N TYR A 151 -5.43 -6.33 9.88
CA TYR A 151 -4.98 -6.07 11.26
C TYR A 151 -5.69 -6.97 12.27
N PHE A 152 -6.97 -7.26 12.03
CA PHE A 152 -7.76 -8.18 12.84
C PHE A 152 -7.20 -9.61 12.77
N GLN A 153 -7.02 -10.15 11.57
CA GLN A 153 -6.43 -11.49 11.36
C GLN A 153 -5.03 -11.60 11.98
N TYR A 154 -4.25 -10.52 11.92
CA TYR A 154 -2.96 -10.47 12.59
C TYR A 154 -3.09 -10.51 14.13
N LEU A 155 -4.02 -9.74 14.70
CA LEU A 155 -4.26 -9.77 16.15
C LEU A 155 -4.72 -11.16 16.60
N GLN A 156 -5.57 -11.82 15.82
CA GLN A 156 -5.97 -13.21 16.08
C GLN A 156 -4.77 -14.17 16.05
N SER A 157 -3.87 -14.03 15.07
CA SER A 157 -2.71 -14.92 14.96
C SER A 157 -1.73 -14.74 16.12
N VAL A 158 -1.54 -13.52 16.64
CA VAL A 158 -0.66 -13.29 17.80
C VAL A 158 -1.33 -13.64 19.12
N LEU A 159 -2.66 -13.67 19.18
CA LEU A 159 -3.44 -14.11 20.35
C LEU A 159 -3.47 -15.64 20.53
N VAL A 160 -2.85 -16.41 19.64
CA VAL A 160 -2.66 -17.86 19.82
C VAL A 160 -1.69 -18.16 20.97
N GLU A 161 -0.63 -17.36 21.12
CA GLU A 161 0.42 -17.58 22.13
C GLU A 161 0.69 -16.31 22.96
N TYR A 162 0.76 -16.45 24.28
CA TYR A 162 0.93 -15.31 25.17
C TYR A 162 2.21 -14.52 24.90
N THR A 163 3.33 -15.18 24.59
CA THR A 163 4.63 -14.54 24.27
C THR A 163 4.59 -13.73 22.96
N SER A 164 3.75 -14.16 22.01
CA SER A 164 3.51 -13.47 20.74
C SER A 164 2.62 -12.25 20.93
N PHE A 165 1.62 -12.34 21.81
CA PHE A 165 0.74 -11.23 22.15
C PHE A 165 1.40 -10.20 23.06
N ASN A 166 2.07 -10.63 24.14
CA ASN A 166 2.63 -9.80 25.21
C ASN A 166 4.03 -9.26 24.85
N LYS A 167 4.13 -7.96 24.56
CA LYS A 167 5.38 -7.25 24.24
C LYS A 167 5.62 -6.11 25.24
N GLU A 168 6.75 -6.12 25.95
CA GLU A 168 7.04 -5.16 27.02
C GLU A 168 7.21 -3.74 26.47
N GLU A 169 7.93 -3.61 25.37
CA GLU A 169 8.17 -2.37 24.64
C GLU A 169 6.87 -1.69 24.19
N LEU A 170 5.85 -2.48 23.82
CA LEU A 170 4.53 -1.94 23.45
C LEU A 170 3.74 -1.51 24.68
N LYS A 171 3.81 -2.25 25.78
CA LYS A 171 3.20 -1.84 27.06
C LYS A 171 3.85 -0.56 27.58
N GLU A 172 5.17 -0.45 27.50
CA GLU A 172 5.91 0.77 27.84
C GLU A 172 5.38 1.96 27.03
N LEU A 173 5.25 1.81 25.71
CA LEU A 173 4.69 2.86 24.86
C LEU A 173 3.27 3.25 25.30
N CYS A 174 2.41 2.27 25.55
CA CYS A 174 1.03 2.52 25.97
C CYS A 174 0.96 3.24 27.33
N ARG A 175 1.87 2.96 28.27
CA ARG A 175 1.97 3.66 29.56
C ARG A 175 2.39 5.13 29.42
N HIS A 176 3.18 5.48 28.40
CA HIS A 176 3.49 6.89 28.11
C HIS A 176 2.25 7.67 27.66
N ILE A 177 1.30 7.00 27.02
CA ILE A 177 0.05 7.57 26.53
C ILE A 177 -1.00 7.60 27.66
N VAL A 178 -1.21 6.47 28.34
CA VAL A 178 -2.14 6.32 29.47
C VAL A 178 -1.37 6.30 30.78
N LYS A 179 -0.93 7.49 31.20
CA LYS A 179 -0.07 7.67 32.38
C LYS A 179 -0.66 7.21 33.71
N SER A 180 -1.98 6.98 33.77
CA SER A 180 -2.68 6.49 34.97
C SER A 180 -2.50 4.98 35.21
N VAL A 181 -1.95 4.22 34.27
CA VAL A 181 -1.77 2.76 34.38
C VAL A 181 -0.34 2.43 34.78
N THR A 182 -0.18 1.69 35.88
CA THR A 182 1.14 1.25 36.38
C THR A 182 1.67 0.04 35.60
N LYS A 183 2.97 -0.28 35.73
CA LYS A 183 3.57 -1.48 35.12
C LYS A 183 2.86 -2.77 35.56
N VAL A 184 2.64 -2.93 36.87
CA VAL A 184 1.94 -4.08 37.44
C VAL A 184 0.54 -4.22 36.85
N SER A 185 -0.22 -3.13 36.83
CA SER A 185 -1.57 -3.09 36.27
C SER A 185 -1.60 -3.43 34.78
N SER A 186 -0.63 -2.94 34.00
CA SER A 186 -0.55 -3.25 32.56
C SER A 186 -0.25 -4.72 32.29
N ASP A 187 0.67 -5.33 33.04
CA ASP A 187 1.04 -6.74 32.88
C ASP A 187 -0.16 -7.63 33.22
N GLU A 188 -0.85 -7.27 34.29
CA GLU A 188 -2.01 -8.00 34.75
C GLU A 188 -3.18 -7.91 33.77
N VAL A 189 -3.52 -6.72 33.26
CA VAL A 189 -4.62 -6.56 32.29
C VAL A 189 -4.34 -7.33 30.99
N ILE A 190 -3.12 -7.29 30.47
CA ILE A 190 -2.76 -8.05 29.26
C ILE A 190 -2.85 -9.55 29.49
N LYS A 191 -2.35 -10.04 30.63
CA LYS A 191 -2.47 -11.44 31.02
C LYS A 191 -3.92 -11.88 31.18
N GLN A 192 -4.72 -11.11 31.92
CA GLN A 192 -6.12 -11.41 32.18
C GLN A 192 -6.96 -11.34 30.91
N PHE A 193 -6.72 -10.38 30.02
CA PHE A 193 -7.36 -10.33 28.70
C PHE A 193 -7.04 -11.58 27.87
N PHE A 194 -5.77 -11.99 27.82
CA PHE A 194 -5.37 -13.21 27.11
C PHE A 194 -6.03 -14.46 27.71
N THR A 195 -6.04 -14.61 29.04
CA THR A 195 -6.73 -15.73 29.69
C THR A 195 -8.23 -15.71 29.41
N TYR A 196 -8.85 -14.53 29.43
CA TYR A 196 -10.28 -14.37 29.16
C TYR A 196 -10.64 -14.73 27.72
N TYR A 197 -9.83 -14.30 26.74
CA TYR A 197 -9.98 -14.65 25.32
C TYR A 197 -10.05 -16.16 25.07
N HIS A 198 -9.31 -16.95 25.86
CA HIS A 198 -9.25 -18.42 25.76
C HIS A 198 -10.16 -19.15 26.75
N SER A 199 -10.94 -18.43 27.56
CA SER A 199 -11.70 -19.04 28.66
C SER A 199 -12.98 -19.75 28.21
N SER A 200 -13.66 -19.24 27.19
CA SER A 200 -14.87 -19.84 26.62
C SER A 200 -15.10 -19.32 25.19
N LYS A 201 -15.97 -20.01 24.44
CA LYS A 201 -16.40 -19.55 23.10
C LYS A 201 -17.04 -18.15 23.15
N GLU A 202 -17.87 -17.90 24.14
CA GLU A 202 -18.54 -16.60 24.33
C GLU A 202 -17.52 -15.48 24.57
N SER A 203 -16.53 -15.72 25.44
CA SER A 203 -15.49 -14.74 25.75
C SER A 203 -14.57 -14.49 24.54
N HIS A 204 -14.31 -15.53 23.74
CA HIS A 204 -13.58 -15.42 22.47
C HIS A 204 -14.31 -14.53 21.46
N GLU A 205 -15.60 -14.78 21.23
CA GLU A 205 -16.43 -13.98 20.32
C GLU A 205 -16.57 -12.53 20.79
N GLU A 206 -16.76 -12.31 22.09
CA GLU A 206 -16.83 -10.96 22.68
C GLU A 206 -15.50 -10.20 22.50
N CYS A 207 -14.36 -10.85 22.78
CA CYS A 207 -13.07 -10.21 22.58
C CYS A 207 -12.79 -9.90 21.10
N ASN A 208 -13.14 -10.79 20.17
CA ASN A 208 -12.99 -10.54 18.74
C ASN A 208 -13.86 -9.38 18.26
N ALA A 209 -15.12 -9.31 18.70
CA ALA A 209 -16.00 -8.19 18.40
C ALA A 209 -15.43 -6.87 18.95
N TYR A 210 -14.84 -6.89 20.15
CA TYR A 210 -14.17 -5.72 20.70
C TYR A 210 -12.93 -5.31 19.89
N ILE A 211 -12.09 -6.26 19.47
CA ILE A 211 -10.91 -5.99 18.65
C ILE A 211 -11.31 -5.36 17.31
N HIS A 212 -12.32 -5.91 16.63
CA HIS A 212 -12.86 -5.34 15.40
C HIS A 212 -13.32 -3.91 15.60
N LEU A 213 -14.12 -3.66 16.65
CA LEU A 213 -14.63 -2.34 16.95
C LEU A 213 -13.51 -1.34 17.26
N CYS A 214 -12.46 -1.76 17.98
CA CYS A 214 -11.30 -0.92 18.22
C CYS A 214 -10.61 -0.51 16.91
N LEU A 215 -10.42 -1.47 16.00
CA LEU A 215 -9.80 -1.24 14.69
C LEU A 215 -10.65 -0.32 13.83
N GLU A 216 -11.96 -0.57 13.75
CA GLU A 216 -12.92 0.24 13.00
C GLU A 216 -12.89 1.71 13.47
N VAL A 217 -13.08 1.93 14.77
CA VAL A 217 -13.06 3.27 15.37
C VAL A 217 -11.72 3.98 15.11
N THR A 218 -10.61 3.27 15.24
CA THR A 218 -9.28 3.85 15.04
C THR A 218 -9.08 4.21 13.57
N ILE A 219 -9.36 3.29 12.66
CA ILE A 219 -9.15 3.47 11.23
C ILE A 219 -10.04 4.59 10.70
N GLU A 220 -11.31 4.62 11.10
CA GLU A 220 -12.24 5.71 10.77
C GLU A 220 -11.71 7.06 11.28
N TYR A 221 -11.20 7.13 12.51
CA TYR A 221 -10.59 8.33 13.04
C TYR A 221 -9.35 8.76 12.24
N LEU A 222 -8.46 7.84 11.88
CA LEU A 222 -7.26 8.15 11.10
C LEU A 222 -7.62 8.68 9.72
N PHE A 223 -8.62 8.09 9.07
CA PHE A 223 -9.13 8.55 7.78
C PHE A 223 -9.77 9.94 7.88
N LYS A 224 -10.70 10.14 8.82
CA LYS A 224 -11.35 11.45 9.05
C LYS A 224 -10.33 12.57 9.25
N ASN A 225 -9.20 12.26 9.89
CA ASN A 225 -8.16 13.24 10.23
C ASN A 225 -6.94 13.20 9.28
N LYS A 226 -6.99 12.43 8.19
CA LYS A 226 -5.91 12.30 7.19
C LYS A 226 -4.53 11.99 7.79
N TYR A 227 -4.47 11.21 8.87
CA TYR A 227 -3.20 10.79 9.47
C TYR A 227 -2.56 9.67 8.64
N ILE A 228 -1.29 9.83 8.29
CA ILE A 228 -0.53 8.82 7.53
C ILE A 228 0.53 8.18 8.44
N LEU A 229 0.50 6.84 8.55
CA LEU A 229 1.49 6.05 9.30
C LEU A 229 2.78 5.89 8.48
N LYS A 230 3.77 6.79 8.62
CA LYS A 230 5.03 6.71 7.84
C LYS A 230 6.25 6.23 8.66
N LYS A 231 6.29 6.37 10.00
CA LYS A 231 7.41 5.92 10.87
C LYS A 231 6.99 5.50 12.29
N GLN A 232 7.86 4.77 13.03
CA GLN A 232 7.66 4.43 14.45
C GLN A 232 7.42 5.65 15.36
N ASN A 233 8.12 6.77 15.12
CA ASN A 233 7.90 8.01 15.87
C ASN A 233 6.51 8.61 15.62
N ASP A 234 5.91 8.37 14.45
CA ASP A 234 4.56 8.82 14.15
C ASP A 234 3.52 7.98 14.89
N LEU A 235 3.80 6.71 15.19
CA LEU A 235 2.87 5.84 15.91
C LEU A 235 2.57 6.38 17.31
N VAL A 236 3.59 6.83 18.06
CA VAL A 236 3.41 7.42 19.39
C VAL A 236 2.53 8.67 19.32
N PHE A 237 2.80 9.52 18.34
CA PHE A 237 2.05 10.76 18.11
C PHE A 237 0.60 10.46 17.74
N ILE A 238 0.38 9.56 16.78
CA ILE A 238 -0.94 9.17 16.30
C ILE A 238 -1.75 8.49 17.42
N MET A 239 -1.13 7.58 18.18
CA MET A 239 -1.80 6.92 19.32
C MET A 239 -2.12 7.90 20.45
N SER A 240 -1.29 8.92 20.67
CA SER A 240 -1.61 10.00 21.61
C SER A 240 -2.81 10.82 21.13
N LYS A 241 -2.97 11.02 19.81
CA LYS A 241 -4.13 11.70 19.23
C LYS A 241 -5.40 10.84 19.30
N VAL A 242 -5.30 9.54 18.99
CA VAL A 242 -6.40 8.58 19.15
C VAL A 242 -6.83 8.54 20.62
N ALA A 243 -5.90 8.43 21.57
CA ALA A 243 -6.23 8.49 22.99
C ALA A 243 -6.93 9.82 23.36
N GLY A 244 -6.36 10.95 22.95
CA GLY A 244 -6.90 12.30 23.21
C GLY A 244 -8.33 12.51 22.70
N GLN A 245 -8.60 12.10 21.47
CA GLN A 245 -9.86 12.42 20.78
C GLN A 245 -10.87 11.29 20.78
N VAL A 246 -10.45 10.03 20.70
CA VAL A 246 -11.38 8.89 20.74
C VAL A 246 -11.70 8.56 22.18
N LEU A 247 -10.69 8.44 23.04
CA LEU A 247 -10.90 7.92 24.40
C LEU A 247 -11.27 9.01 25.42
N TYR A 248 -10.69 10.21 25.30
CA TYR A 248 -10.94 11.30 26.26
C TYR A 248 -11.97 12.36 25.80
N SER A 249 -12.38 12.39 24.53
CA SER A 249 -13.44 13.30 24.10
C SER A 249 -14.82 12.83 24.61
N ARG A 250 -15.66 13.80 24.97
CA ARG A 250 -17.09 13.62 25.19
C ARG A 250 -17.78 13.77 23.84
N GLY A 251 -17.66 12.76 22.99
CA GLY A 251 -18.21 12.78 21.63
C GLY A 251 -19.60 12.15 21.56
N GLU A 252 -20.44 12.69 20.68
CA GLU A 252 -21.77 12.17 20.30
C GLU A 252 -21.69 10.92 19.39
N ASP A 253 -20.47 10.47 19.05
CA ASP A 253 -20.24 9.35 18.13
C ASP A 253 -20.56 8.00 18.81
N LEU A 254 -21.54 7.30 18.24
CA LEU A 254 -22.11 6.07 18.80
C LEU A 254 -21.10 4.91 18.81
N THR A 255 -20.26 4.76 17.78
CA THR A 255 -19.29 3.66 17.67
C THR A 255 -18.16 3.80 18.68
N VAL A 256 -17.70 5.04 18.93
CA VAL A 256 -16.70 5.35 19.97
C VAL A 256 -17.25 5.05 21.35
N SER A 257 -18.51 5.42 21.60
CA SER A 257 -19.18 5.16 22.88
C SER A 257 -19.35 3.66 23.13
N GLN A 258 -19.74 2.90 22.10
CA GLN A 258 -19.80 1.44 22.14
C GLN A 258 -18.44 0.82 22.45
N ALA A 259 -17.36 1.30 21.82
CA ALA A 259 -16.02 0.79 22.09
C ALA A 259 -15.61 0.99 23.55
N LYS A 260 -15.88 2.18 24.11
CA LYS A 260 -15.60 2.48 25.52
C LYS A 260 -16.40 1.59 26.48
N GLU A 261 -17.68 1.42 26.22
CA GLU A 261 -18.56 0.61 27.06
C GLU A 261 -18.17 -0.86 27.01
N MET A 262 -17.95 -1.40 25.81
CA MET A 262 -17.54 -2.78 25.61
C MET A 262 -16.17 -3.07 26.25
N GLY A 263 -15.21 -2.17 26.08
CA GLY A 263 -13.90 -2.27 26.73
C GLY A 263 -14.00 -2.26 28.26
N LEU A 264 -14.83 -1.38 28.84
CA LEU A 264 -15.06 -1.33 30.28
C LEU A 264 -15.75 -2.60 30.79
N ASN A 265 -16.70 -3.15 30.03
CA ASN A 265 -17.39 -4.40 30.36
C ASN A 265 -16.40 -5.58 30.37
N ILE A 266 -15.51 -5.67 29.38
CA ILE A 266 -14.42 -6.66 29.38
C ILE A 266 -13.54 -6.48 30.62
N ILE A 267 -13.11 -5.26 30.95
CA ILE A 267 -12.30 -5.01 32.17
C ILE A 267 -13.04 -5.50 33.43
N LYS A 268 -14.33 -5.18 33.57
CA LYS A 268 -15.14 -5.65 34.72
C LYS A 268 -15.24 -7.17 34.80
N LYS A 269 -15.34 -7.85 33.65
CA LYS A 269 -15.40 -9.32 33.57
C LYS A 269 -14.06 -9.97 33.94
N ILE A 270 -12.95 -9.48 33.38
CA ILE A 270 -11.62 -10.05 33.67
C ILE A 270 -11.15 -9.78 35.11
N LYS A 271 -11.66 -8.71 35.72
CA LYS A 271 -11.37 -8.29 37.10
C LYS A 271 -12.51 -8.55 38.09
N LYS A 272 -13.41 -9.49 37.81
CA LYS A 272 -14.63 -9.76 38.60
C LYS A 272 -14.42 -9.90 40.11
N ASN A 273 -13.23 -10.30 40.55
CA ASN A 273 -12.88 -10.53 41.96
C ASN A 273 -12.23 -9.32 42.64
N GLU A 274 -12.10 -8.18 41.95
CA GLU A 274 -11.45 -6.98 42.46
C GLU A 274 -12.42 -5.79 42.45
N HIS A 275 -12.39 -4.99 43.51
CA HIS A 275 -13.11 -3.73 43.54
C HIS A 275 -12.32 -2.66 42.75
N ILE A 276 -12.82 -2.31 41.56
CA ILE A 276 -12.20 -1.31 40.70
C ILE A 276 -13.09 -0.07 40.66
N SER A 277 -12.53 1.10 41.00
CA SER A 277 -13.24 2.37 40.78
C SER A 277 -13.48 2.60 39.29
N ASP A 278 -14.61 3.22 38.93
CA ASP A 278 -14.97 3.46 37.51
C ASP A 278 -13.84 4.17 36.75
N ARG A 279 -13.22 5.18 37.37
CA ARG A 279 -12.10 5.94 36.78
C ARG A 279 -10.88 5.05 36.48
N TYR A 280 -10.57 4.13 37.37
CA TYR A 280 -9.46 3.20 37.17
C TYR A 280 -9.82 2.14 36.12
N GLY A 281 -11.05 1.63 36.13
CA GLY A 281 -11.55 0.72 35.10
C GLY A 281 -11.50 1.32 33.69
N THR A 282 -11.92 2.57 33.52
CA THR A 282 -11.79 3.31 32.26
C THR A 282 -10.33 3.47 31.83
N SER A 283 -9.42 3.72 32.78
CA SER A 283 -7.98 3.83 32.46
C SER A 283 -7.41 2.51 31.94
N LEU A 284 -7.79 1.39 32.55
CA LEU A 284 -7.37 0.05 32.10
C LEU A 284 -7.98 -0.32 30.75
N SER A 285 -9.24 0.04 30.52
CA SER A 285 -9.92 -0.17 29.23
C SER A 285 -9.25 0.64 28.12
N ASN A 286 -8.93 1.92 28.38
CA ASN A 286 -8.22 2.78 27.44
C ASN A 286 -6.81 2.25 27.13
N PHE A 287 -6.11 1.75 28.15
CA PHE A 287 -4.81 1.11 27.97
C PHE A 287 -4.92 -0.14 27.07
N LEU A 288 -5.90 -1.01 27.33
CA LEU A 288 -6.14 -2.20 26.52
C LEU A 288 -6.48 -1.83 25.07
N PHE A 289 -7.34 -0.83 24.86
CA PHE A 289 -7.66 -0.30 23.53
C PHE A 289 -6.38 0.08 22.78
N ILE A 290 -5.56 0.95 23.37
CA ILE A 290 -4.34 1.44 22.71
C ILE A 290 -3.35 0.31 22.48
N TYR A 291 -3.23 -0.63 23.42
CA TYR A 291 -2.37 -1.79 23.27
C TYR A 291 -2.75 -2.65 22.06
N LEU A 292 -4.04 -2.95 21.89
CA LEU A 292 -4.53 -3.73 20.75
C LEU A 292 -4.21 -3.02 19.42
N ILE A 293 -4.41 -1.71 19.34
CA ILE A 293 -4.12 -0.93 18.13
C ILE A 293 -2.63 -0.85 17.83
N VAL A 294 -1.81 -0.53 18.83
CA VAL A 294 -0.34 -0.50 18.69
C VAL A 294 0.17 -1.87 18.28
N ARG A 295 -0.36 -2.95 18.87
CA ARG A 295 -0.01 -4.32 18.52
C ARG A 295 -0.38 -4.61 17.06
N ALA A 296 -1.55 -4.19 16.60
CA ALA A 296 -1.97 -4.37 15.21
C ALA A 296 -1.06 -3.61 14.22
N PHE A 297 -0.79 -2.33 14.47
CA PHE A 297 0.00 -1.48 13.58
C PHE A 297 1.50 -1.77 13.59
N THR A 298 1.99 -2.53 14.57
CA THR A 298 3.39 -2.99 14.63
C THR A 298 3.61 -4.33 13.94
N LYS A 299 2.62 -4.86 13.20
CA LYS A 299 2.70 -6.12 12.44
C LYS A 299 4.05 -6.30 11.72
N THR A 300 4.45 -5.31 10.92
CA THR A 300 5.67 -5.36 10.09
C THR A 300 6.97 -5.46 10.90
N HIS A 301 7.00 -4.94 12.14
CA HIS A 301 8.17 -4.99 13.00
C HIS A 301 8.42 -6.36 13.64
N TYR A 302 7.39 -7.20 13.78
CA TYR A 302 7.48 -8.51 14.45
C TYR A 302 7.29 -9.71 13.52
N THR A 303 6.98 -9.48 12.24
CA THR A 303 6.89 -10.53 11.20
C THR A 303 8.11 -10.59 10.29
N SER A 304 9.17 -9.81 10.59
CA SER A 304 10.49 -9.90 9.94
C SER A 304 11.41 -10.83 10.70
#